data_AF-A0ABD1FN27-F1
#
_entry.id   AF-A0ABD1FN27-F1
#
_cell.length_a   1.000
_cell.length_b   1.000
_cell.length_c   1.000
_cell.angle_alpha   90.00
_cell.angle_beta   90.00
_cell.angle_gamma   90.00
#
_symmetry.space_group_name_H-M   'P 1'
#
loop_
_entity.id
_entity.type
_entity.pdbx_description
1 polymer ?
#
loop_
_entity_poly.entity_id
_entity_poly.type
_entity_poly.pdbx_seq_one_letter_code
_entity_poly.pdbx_strand_id
1 'polypeptide(L)' 'MMIFDPTQRLTFEGALAHPYLNSLHDISDEPTCLVPFSFDFEQHTLTEDQMRELIYQEAFAFNPDYRRRRT' A
#
# COMPACT_ATOMS: atom_id res chain seq x y z
N MET A 1 18.78 11.16 6.35
CA MET A 1 17.31 10.95 6.49
C MET A 1 16.63 12.04 7.32
N MET A 2 17.21 12.50 8.43
CA MET A 2 16.63 13.54 9.30
C MET A 2 16.95 14.95 8.77
N ILE A 3 16.23 15.39 7.76
CA ILE A 3 16.32 16.74 7.19
C ILE A 3 14.94 17.41 7.34
N PHE A 4 14.94 18.66 7.78
CA PHE A 4 13.72 19.43 8.05
C PHE A 4 12.96 19.73 6.76
N ASP A 5 13.68 20.19 5.73
CA ASP A 5 13.12 20.41 4.41
C ASP A 5 12.83 19.04 3.73
N PRO A 6 11.57 18.73 3.40
CA PRO A 6 11.21 17.47 2.77
C PRO A 6 11.81 17.32 1.37
N THR A 7 12.06 18.43 0.66
CA THR A 7 12.62 18.39 -0.70
C THR A 7 14.11 18.02 -0.70
N GLN A 8 14.79 18.28 0.42
CA GLN A 8 16.19 17.91 0.61
C GLN A 8 16.35 16.53 1.24
N ARG A 9 15.25 15.87 1.59
CA ARG A 9 15.28 14.52 2.15
C ARG A 9 15.68 13.52 1.05
N LEU A 10 16.60 12.63 1.41
CA LEU A 10 17.05 11.55 0.52
C LEU A 10 15.85 10.74 0.01
N THR A 11 15.83 10.48 -1.30
CA THR A 11 14.81 9.64 -1.94
C THR A 11 14.99 8.18 -1.55
N PHE A 12 13.95 7.37 -1.76
CA PHE A 12 13.99 5.93 -1.47
C PHE A 12 15.14 5.23 -2.23
N GLU A 13 15.26 5.49 -3.53
CA GLU A 13 16.33 4.96 -4.38
C GLU A 13 17.72 5.39 -3.87
N GLY A 14 17.87 6.66 -3.50
CA GLY A 14 19.14 7.17 -2.95
C GLY A 14 19.48 6.58 -1.58
N ALA A 15 18.47 6.21 -0.79
CA ALA A 15 18.66 5.56 0.50
C ALA A 15 19.09 4.10 0.36
N LEU A 16 18.51 3.37 -0.61
CA LEU A 16 18.88 1.98 -0.89
C LEU A 16 20.29 1.85 -1.45
N ALA A 17 20.71 2.78 -2.32
CA ALA A 17 22.07 2.86 -2.83
C ALA A 17 23.11 3.37 -1.81
N HIS A 18 22.72 3.63 -0.55
CA HIS A 18 23.63 4.16 0.46
C HIS A 18 24.67 3.09 0.88
N PRO A 19 25.96 3.46 1.09
CA PRO A 19 27.03 2.50 1.40
C PRO A 19 26.76 1.57 2.59
N TYR A 20 25.92 2.00 3.52
CA TYR A 20 25.48 1.20 4.67
C TYR A 20 24.71 -0.07 4.27
N LEU A 21 23.90 -0.01 3.20
CA LEU A 21 23.07 -1.12 2.73
C LEU A 21 23.71 -1.90 1.56
N ASN A 22 24.92 -1.54 1.14
CA ASN A 22 25.55 -2.07 -0.07
C ASN A 22 25.72 -3.60 -0.08
N SER A 23 25.78 -4.24 1.08
CA SER A 23 25.85 -5.70 1.19
C SER A 23 24.52 -6.41 0.93
N LEU A 24 23.41 -5.69 0.97
CA LEU A 24 22.04 -6.21 0.83
C LEU A 24 21.32 -5.65 -0.39
N HIS A 25 21.78 -4.51 -0.92
CA HIS A 25 21.13 -3.81 -2.02
C HIS A 25 21.22 -4.62 -3.32
N ASP A 26 20.07 -4.95 -3.91
CA ASP A 26 19.93 -5.61 -5.20
C ASP A 26 18.72 -5.04 -5.96
N ILE A 27 19.00 -4.36 -7.07
CA ILE A 27 17.98 -3.73 -7.92
C ILE A 27 16.99 -4.77 -8.48
N SER A 28 17.42 -6.02 -8.67
CA SER A 28 16.58 -7.08 -9.21
C SER A 28 15.56 -7.62 -8.21
N ASP A 29 15.82 -7.49 -6.91
CA ASP A 29 14.96 -7.94 -5.80
C ASP A 29 14.19 -6.77 -5.13
N GLU A 30 14.29 -5.57 -5.69
CA GLU A 30 13.63 -4.35 -5.20
C GLU A 30 12.60 -3.80 -6.22
N PRO A 31 11.48 -4.51 -6.45
CA PRO A 31 10.49 -4.11 -7.46
C PRO A 31 9.67 -2.90 -7.03
N THR A 32 9.27 -2.08 -8.02
CA THR A 32 8.28 -1.02 -7.83
C THR A 32 6.89 -1.51 -8.19
N CYS A 33 5.86 -1.06 -7.46
CA CYS A 33 4.47 -1.35 -7.79
C CYS A 33 4.07 -0.63 -9.09
N LEU A 34 3.72 -1.39 -10.13
CA LEU A 34 3.34 -0.84 -11.45
C LEU A 34 2.00 -0.10 -11.43
N VAL A 35 1.10 -0.52 -10.55
CA VAL A 35 -0.24 0.06 -10.41
C VAL A 35 -0.25 0.97 -9.18
N PRO A 36 -0.49 2.28 -9.34
CA PRO A 36 -0.70 3.15 -8.19
C PRO A 36 -1.91 2.68 -7.37
N PHE A 37 -1.79 2.74 -6.05
CA PHE A 37 -2.94 2.48 -5.19
C PHE A 37 -3.97 3.60 -5.34
N SER A 38 -5.25 3.24 -5.53
CA SER A 38 -6.33 4.20 -5.64
C SER A 38 -6.86 4.60 -4.25
N PHE A 39 -6.94 5.91 -4.02
CA PHE A 39 -7.53 6.51 -2.82
C PHE A 39 -8.96 7.03 -3.07
N ASP A 40 -9.69 6.47 -4.04
CA ASP A 40 -11.03 6.93 -4.41
C ASP A 40 -12.02 6.89 -3.22
N PHE A 41 -11.80 6.01 -2.25
CA PHE A 41 -12.62 5.92 -1.03
C PHE A 41 -12.46 7.16 -0.11
N GLU A 42 -11.37 7.91 -0.19
CA GLU A 42 -11.18 9.15 0.60
C GLU A 42 -11.83 10.35 -0.06
N GLN A 43 -11.95 10.33 -1.40
CA GLN A 43 -12.55 11.43 -2.17
C GLN A 43 -14.07 11.45 -2.05
N HIS A 44 -14.69 10.29 -1.81
CA HIS A 44 -16.11 10.17 -1.58
C HIS A 44 -16.39 10.26 -0.08
N THR A 45 -17.30 11.14 0.33
CA THR A 45 -17.86 11.12 1.69
C THR A 45 -18.73 9.88 1.85
N LEU A 46 -18.09 8.76 2.16
CA LEU A 46 -18.75 7.49 2.43
C LEU A 46 -19.44 7.56 3.80
N THR A 47 -20.65 7.04 3.89
CA THR A 47 -21.31 6.83 5.18
C THR A 47 -20.71 5.61 5.89
N GLU A 48 -20.89 5.52 7.20
CA GLU A 48 -20.44 4.36 7.99
C GLU A 48 -20.97 3.04 7.42
N ASP A 49 -22.25 3.01 7.01
CA ASP A 49 -22.86 1.83 6.40
C ASP A 49 -22.20 1.44 5.07
N GLN A 50 -21.83 2.41 4.24
CA GLN A 50 -21.15 2.15 2.97
C GLN A 50 -19.73 1.63 3.21
N MET A 51 -19.00 2.19 4.17
CA MET A 51 -17.68 1.67 4.55
C MET A 51 -17.78 0.24 5.07
N ARG A 52 -18.78 -0.05 5.91
CA ARG A 52 -19.01 -1.40 6.44
C ARG A 52 -19.29 -2.39 5.32
N GLU A 53 -20.09 -2.01 4.33
CA GLU A 53 -20.39 -2.86 3.18
C GLU A 53 -19.15 -3.12 2.31
N LEU A 54 -18.32 -2.11 2.03
CA LEU A 54 -17.06 -2.28 1.30
C LEU A 54 -16.10 -3.24 2.02
N ILE A 55 -15.94 -3.08 3.34
CA ILE A 55 -15.13 -3.98 4.17
C ILE A 55 -15.70 -5.41 4.13
N TYR A 56 -17.02 -5.54 4.23
CA TYR A 56 -17.70 -6.84 4.18
C TYR A 56 -17.46 -7.53 2.83
N GLN A 57 -17.58 -6.81 1.72
CA GLN A 57 -17.30 -7.32 0.38
C GLN A 57 -15.86 -7.82 0.23
N GLU A 58 -14.89 -7.04 0.70
CA GLU A 58 -13.48 -7.44 0.70
C GLU A 58 -13.26 -8.72 1.51
N ALA A 59 -13.92 -8.84 2.68
CA ALA A 59 -13.83 -10.03 3.51
C ALA A 59 -14.35 -11.30 2.79
N PHE A 60 -15.39 -11.22 1.96
CA PHE A 60 -15.82 -12.36 1.13
C PHE A 60 -14.91 -12.63 -0.06
N ALA A 61 -14.31 -11.60 -0.64
CA ALA A 61 -13.36 -11.77 -1.74
C ALA A 61 -12.17 -12.63 -1.27
N PHE A 62 -11.66 -12.39 -0.06
CA PHE A 62 -10.61 -13.21 0.55
C PHE A 62 -11.11 -14.54 1.13
N ASN A 63 -12.37 -14.63 1.57
CA ASN A 63 -12.91 -15.83 2.22
C ASN A 63 -14.15 -16.39 1.49
N PRO A 64 -13.98 -17.01 0.30
CA PRO A 64 -15.10 -17.43 -0.55
C PRO A 64 -16.02 -18.49 0.09
N ASP A 65 -15.52 -19.29 1.04
CA ASP A 65 -16.31 -20.33 1.71
C ASP A 65 -17.42 -19.79 2.60
N TYR A 66 -17.25 -18.59 3.16
CA TYR A 66 -18.29 -17.96 3.98
C TYR A 66 -19.45 -17.45 3.12
N ARG A 67 -19.23 -17.28 1.81
CA ARG A 67 -20.27 -16.88 0.85
C ARG A 67 -21.30 -17.99 0.63
N ARG A 68 -20.92 -19.26 0.78
CA ARG A 68 -21.79 -20.45 0.60
C ARG A 68 -22.67 -20.79 1.80
N ARG A 69 -22.39 -20.28 3.01
CA ARG A 69 -23.13 -20.64 4.24
C ARG A 69 -24.42 -19.84 4.45
N ARG A 70 -24.79 -18.97 3.51
CA ARG A 70 -25.97 -18.11 3.56
C ARG A 70 -27.13 -18.52 2.63
N THR A 71 -26.94 -19.56 1.80
CA THR A 71 -28.02 -20.25 1.07
C THR A 71 -28.45 -21.48 1.85
#